data_AF-A0A2E7TXQ9-F1
#
_entry.id   AF-A0A2E7TXQ9-F1
#
_cell.length_a   1.000
_cell.length_b   1.000
_cell.length_c   1.000
_cell.angle_alpha   90.00
_cell.angle_beta   90.00
_cell.angle_gamma   90.00
#
_symmetry.space_group_name_H-M   'P 1'
#
loop_
_entity.id
_entity.type
_entity.pdbx_description
1 polymer ?
#
loop_
_entity_poly.entity_id
_entity_poly.type
_entity_poly.pdbx_seq_one_letter_code
_entity_poly.pdbx_strand_id
1 'polypeptide(L)'
;MRFPVKLALANAMLLIAGLVTPPFAPFAYSWLWLAVVCWYFGLTFLLNRWIQKAMRRSSMQFITAVNGSTAIKMFSSLALVTAYLVFIGGTYRVHFVLGLFAVFAVNTILLVVESQNHAPRDPN
;
A
#
# COMPACT_ATOMS: atom_id res chain seq x y z
N MET A 1 0.55 2.47 19.35
CA MET A 1 1.42 3.19 18.37
C MET A 1 0.55 3.89 17.32
N ARG A 2 0.85 5.13 16.92
CA ARG A 2 0.05 5.88 15.92
C ARG A 2 0.18 5.25 14.53
N PHE A 3 -0.88 5.28 13.72
CA PHE A 3 -0.90 4.70 12.37
C PHE A 3 0.28 5.11 11.48
N PRO A 4 0.69 6.40 11.39
CA PRO A 4 1.81 6.79 10.54
C PRO A 4 3.13 6.10 10.92
N VAL A 5 3.33 5.83 12.21
CA VAL A 5 4.52 5.12 12.71
C VAL A 5 4.43 3.63 12.34
N LYS A 6 3.25 2.99 12.49
CA LYS A 6 3.05 1.59 12.06
C LYS A 6 3.34 1.44 10.56
N LEU A 7 2.81 2.36 9.77
CA LEU A 7 2.98 2.41 8.33
C LEU A 7 4.46 2.62 7.94
N ALA A 8 5.14 3.56 8.60
CA ALA A 8 6.55 3.83 8.35
C ALA A 8 7.43 2.62 8.67
N LEU A 9 7.22 2.00 9.84
CA LEU A 9 7.96 0.79 10.23
C LEU A 9 7.71 -0.36 9.25
N ALA A 10 6.47 -0.61 8.87
CA ALA A 10 6.16 -1.69 7.93
C ALA A 10 6.81 -1.47 6.55
N ASN A 11 6.78 -0.24 6.03
CA ASN A 11 7.42 0.07 4.74
C ASN A 11 8.95 0.06 4.85
N ALA A 12 9.53 0.48 5.97
CA ALA A 12 10.96 0.32 6.23
C ALA A 12 11.37 -1.16 6.29
N MET A 13 10.57 -2.01 6.96
CA MET A 13 10.80 -3.45 6.98
C MET A 13 10.72 -4.06 5.58
N LEU A 14 9.77 -3.63 4.73
CA LEU A 14 9.69 -4.08 3.34
C LEU A 14 10.95 -3.70 2.56
N LEU A 15 11.46 -2.48 2.70
CA LEU A 15 12.71 -2.05 2.07
C LEU A 15 13.87 -2.96 2.47
N ILE A 16 14.04 -3.19 3.77
CA ILE A 16 15.11 -4.04 4.31
C ILE A 16 14.95 -5.49 3.87
N ALA A 17 13.73 -6.03 3.92
CA ALA A 17 13.44 -7.41 3.52
C ALA A 17 13.78 -7.66 2.04
N GLY A 18 13.58 -6.66 1.17
CA GLY A 18 14.00 -6.73 -0.23
C GLY A 18 15.52 -6.88 -0.40
N LEU A 19 16.31 -6.23 0.46
CA LEU A 19 17.78 -6.31 0.41
C LEU A 19 18.32 -7.63 0.96
N VAL A 20 17.64 -8.21 1.96
CA VAL A 20 18.08 -9.45 2.62
C VAL A 20 17.66 -10.70 1.83
N THR A 21 16.66 -10.61 0.95
CA THR A 21 16.16 -11.74 0.16
C THR A 21 17.06 -11.94 -1.08
N PRO A 22 17.94 -12.97 -1.13
CA PRO A 22 18.97 -13.08 -2.17
C PRO A 22 18.46 -13.05 -3.62
N PRO A 23 17.37 -13.76 -4.00
CA PRO A 23 16.88 -13.69 -5.38
C PRO A 23 16.29 -12.31 -5.73
N PHE A 24 15.84 -11.54 -4.74
CA PHE A 24 15.20 -10.22 -4.94
C PHE A 24 16.19 -9.05 -4.82
N ALA A 25 17.33 -9.25 -4.16
CA ALA A 25 18.32 -8.22 -3.87
C ALA A 25 18.75 -7.40 -5.10
N PRO A 26 19.02 -7.98 -6.29
CA PRO A 26 19.39 -7.20 -7.47
C PRO A 26 18.35 -6.15 -7.88
N PHE A 27 17.06 -6.48 -7.73
CA PHE A 27 15.97 -5.55 -7.96
C PHE A 27 15.82 -4.55 -6.80
N ALA A 28 16.04 -4.98 -5.56
CA ALA A 28 15.93 -4.12 -4.38
C ALA A 28 16.96 -2.97 -4.35
N TYR A 29 18.13 -3.15 -4.97
CA TYR A 29 19.11 -2.07 -5.14
C TYR A 29 18.71 -1.03 -6.20
N SER A 30 17.68 -1.30 -7.00
CA SER A 30 17.19 -0.34 -7.98
C SER A 30 16.38 0.78 -7.31
N TRP A 31 16.43 1.98 -7.89
CA TRP A 31 15.61 3.10 -7.44
C TRP A 31 14.10 2.80 -7.54
N LEU A 32 13.70 1.86 -8.41
CA LEU A 32 12.31 1.47 -8.61
C LEU A 32 11.71 0.82 -7.38
N TRP A 33 12.49 0.01 -6.66
CA TRP A 33 12.03 -0.60 -5.43
C TRP A 33 11.69 0.45 -4.37
N LEU A 34 12.59 1.43 -4.19
CA LEU A 34 12.34 2.57 -3.32
C LEU A 34 11.11 3.36 -3.77
N ALA A 35 10.96 3.62 -5.07
CA ALA A 35 9.83 4.37 -5.62
C ALA A 35 8.48 3.68 -5.34
N VAL A 36 8.40 2.36 -5.52
CA VAL A 36 7.19 1.57 -5.24
C VAL A 36 6.81 1.64 -3.76
N VAL A 37 7.79 1.46 -2.86
CA VAL A 37 7.53 1.52 -1.42
C VAL A 37 7.08 2.94 -1.00
N CYS A 38 7.77 3.97 -1.45
CA CYS A 38 7.42 5.36 -1.16
C CYS A 38 6.04 5.74 -1.71
N TRP A 39 5.70 5.29 -2.93
CA TRP A 39 4.38 5.48 -3.51
C TRP A 39 3.28 4.88 -2.63
N TYR A 40 3.45 3.62 -2.21
CA TYR A 40 2.45 2.95 -1.38
C TYR A 40 2.34 3.49 0.03
N PHE A 41 3.46 3.92 0.61
CA PHE A 41 3.48 4.63 1.88
C PHE A 41 2.62 5.91 1.79
N GLY A 42 2.90 6.77 0.79
CA GLY A 42 2.17 8.01 0.58
C GLY A 42 0.69 7.77 0.27
N LEU A 43 0.40 6.86 -0.65
CA LEU A 43 -0.96 6.49 -1.04
C LEU A 43 -1.76 5.99 0.16
N THR A 44 -1.21 5.06 0.94
CA THR A 44 -1.90 4.47 2.10
C THR A 44 -2.11 5.49 3.21
N PHE A 45 -1.16 6.40 3.41
CA PHE A 45 -1.32 7.49 4.35
C PHE A 45 -2.47 8.43 3.96
N LEU A 46 -2.54 8.83 2.69
CA LEU A 46 -3.61 9.69 2.17
C LEU A 46 -4.98 9.01 2.25
N LEU A 47 -5.06 7.74 1.85
CA LEU A 47 -6.28 6.94 1.92
C LEU A 47 -6.76 6.76 3.36
N ASN A 48 -5.86 6.53 4.32
CA ASN A 48 -6.24 6.47 5.73
C ASN A 48 -6.85 7.80 6.20
N ARG A 49 -6.25 8.95 5.83
CA ARG A 49 -6.83 10.27 6.17
C ARG A 49 -8.21 10.46 5.55
N TRP A 50 -8.41 9.98 4.32
CA TRP A 50 -9.71 10.03 3.67
C TRP A 50 -10.76 9.18 4.39
N ILE A 51 -10.42 7.93 4.73
CA ILE A 51 -11.28 7.02 5.50
C ILE A 51 -11.64 7.65 6.85
N GLN A 52 -10.65 8.11 7.62
CA GLN A 52 -10.86 8.74 8.92
C GLN A 52 -11.76 9.98 8.85
N LYS A 53 -11.66 10.76 7.76
CA LYS A 53 -12.55 11.89 7.50
C LYS A 53 -13.98 11.44 7.17
N ALA A 54 -14.14 10.38 6.37
CA ALA A 54 -15.44 9.83 5.99
C ALA A 54 -16.19 9.19 7.17
N MET A 55 -15.46 8.54 8.07
CA MET A 55 -16.01 7.94 9.30
C MET A 55 -16.75 8.94 10.18
N ARG A 56 -16.27 10.18 10.25
CA ARG A 56 -16.89 11.24 11.05
C ARG A 56 -18.18 11.81 10.45
N ARG A 57 -18.52 11.43 9.21
CA ARG A 57 -19.66 12.01 8.48
C ARG A 57 -20.85 11.07 8.45
N SER A 58 -20.69 9.84 7.92
CA SER A 58 -21.74 8.82 7.92
C SER A 58 -21.20 7.43 7.60
N SER A 59 -21.95 6.38 7.98
CA SER A 59 -21.62 4.98 7.66
C SER A 59 -21.54 4.72 6.15
N MET A 60 -22.43 5.34 5.36
CA MET A 60 -22.39 5.21 3.90
C MET A 60 -21.09 5.79 3.33
N GLN A 61 -20.68 6.98 3.77
CA GLN A 61 -19.43 7.59 3.31
C GLN A 61 -18.20 6.79 3.76
N PHE A 62 -18.23 6.19 4.95
CA PHE A 62 -17.18 5.28 5.41
C PHE A 62 -17.03 4.06 4.48
N ILE A 63 -18.13 3.37 4.18
CA ILE A 63 -18.13 2.21 3.27
C ILE A 63 -17.61 2.61 1.88
N THR A 64 -18.07 3.75 1.36
CA THR A 64 -17.57 4.30 0.08
C THR A 64 -16.07 4.58 0.14
N ALA A 65 -15.56 5.16 1.22
CA ALA A 65 -14.13 5.45 1.35
C ALA A 65 -13.29 4.16 1.47
N VAL A 66 -13.77 3.14 2.16
CA VAL A 66 -13.08 1.84 2.26
C VAL A 66 -13.02 1.17 0.90
N ASN A 67 -14.16 1.00 0.22
CA ASN A 67 -14.21 0.38 -1.10
C ASN A 67 -13.44 1.19 -2.16
N GLY A 68 -13.57 2.53 -2.11
CA GLY A 68 -12.82 3.44 -2.96
C GLY A 68 -11.31 3.34 -2.73
N SER A 69 -10.86 3.20 -1.48
CA SER A 69 -9.45 3.02 -1.17
C SER A 69 -8.86 1.73 -1.75
N THR A 70 -9.64 0.64 -1.70
CA THR A 70 -9.28 -0.64 -2.32
C THR A 70 -9.20 -0.50 -3.84
N ALA A 71 -10.20 0.11 -4.46
CA ALA A 71 -10.22 0.35 -5.91
C ALA A 71 -9.02 1.20 -6.36
N ILE A 72 -8.74 2.31 -5.67
CA ILE A 72 -7.59 3.18 -5.97
C ILE A 72 -6.28 2.39 -5.90
N LYS A 73 -6.08 1.54 -4.89
CA LYS A 73 -4.87 0.72 -4.78
C LYS A 73 -4.76 -0.33 -5.89
N MET A 74 -5.87 -0.97 -6.28
CA MET A 74 -5.89 -1.92 -7.39
C MET A 74 -5.54 -1.23 -8.71
N PHE A 75 -6.18 -0.10 -9.03
CA PHE A 75 -5.88 0.67 -10.24
C PHE A 75 -4.47 1.26 -10.22
N SER A 76 -3.98 1.70 -9.06
CA SER A 76 -2.60 2.17 -8.90
C SER A 76 -1.60 1.04 -9.14
N SER A 77 -1.87 -0.17 -8.64
CA SER A 77 -1.03 -1.35 -8.93
C SER A 77 -0.98 -1.63 -10.42
N LEU A 78 -2.14 -1.66 -11.06
CA LEU A 78 -2.25 -1.91 -12.50
C LEU A 78 -1.45 -0.87 -13.29
N ALA A 79 -1.65 0.41 -12.97
CA ALA A 79 -0.93 1.51 -13.61
C ALA A 79 0.59 1.39 -13.44
N LEU A 80 1.06 1.05 -12.24
CA LEU A 80 2.49 0.85 -11.97
C LEU A 80 3.07 -0.33 -12.75
N VAL A 81 2.36 -1.47 -12.81
CA VAL A 81 2.78 -2.64 -13.61
C VAL A 81 2.84 -2.28 -15.09
N THR A 82 1.80 -1.64 -15.63
CA THR A 82 1.77 -1.21 -17.03
C THR A 82 2.91 -0.24 -17.31
N ALA A 83 3.11 0.78 -16.47
CA ALA A 83 4.18 1.75 -16.65
C ALA A 83 5.57 1.07 -16.62
N TYR A 84 5.78 0.13 -15.70
CA TYR A 84 7.03 -0.60 -15.61
C TYR A 84 7.30 -1.48 -16.84
N LEU A 85 6.29 -2.18 -17.34
CA LEU A 85 6.45 -3.03 -18.52
C LEU A 85 6.64 -2.22 -19.81
N VAL A 86 5.91 -1.11 -19.97
CA VAL A 86 5.94 -0.31 -21.20
C VAL A 86 7.14 0.63 -21.26
N PHE A 87 7.45 1.34 -20.18
CA PHE A 87 8.47 2.40 -20.20
C PHE A 87 9.86 1.94 -19.75
N ILE A 88 9.95 0.89 -18.91
CA ILE A 88 11.23 0.46 -18.32
C ILE A 88 11.75 -0.83 -18.96
N GLY A 89 10.92 -1.57 -19.71
CA GLY A 89 11.34 -2.74 -20.48
C GLY A 89 11.41 -4.05 -19.68
N GLY A 90 11.00 -4.05 -18.41
CA GLY A 90 10.63 -5.27 -17.70
C GLY A 90 11.76 -6.22 -17.28
N THR A 91 13.02 -5.78 -17.20
CA THR A 91 14.19 -6.63 -16.85
C THR A 91 13.96 -7.49 -15.60
N TYR A 92 13.39 -6.90 -14.54
CA TYR A 92 13.03 -7.58 -13.29
C TYR A 92 11.52 -7.84 -13.13
N ARG A 93 10.77 -8.11 -14.21
CA ARG A 93 9.29 -8.22 -14.20
C ARG A 93 8.70 -9.07 -13.08
N VAL A 94 9.25 -10.26 -12.81
CA VAL A 94 8.73 -11.14 -11.76
C VAL A 94 8.96 -10.54 -10.38
N HIS A 95 10.18 -10.07 -10.11
CA HIS A 95 10.53 -9.40 -8.86
C HIS A 95 9.68 -8.15 -8.65
N PHE A 96 9.51 -7.32 -9.70
CA PHE A 96 8.68 -6.12 -9.62
C PHE A 96 7.24 -6.46 -9.22
N VAL A 97 6.59 -7.41 -9.90
CA VAL A 97 5.18 -7.75 -9.63
C VAL A 97 5.02 -8.39 -8.25
N LEU A 98 5.91 -9.31 -7.87
CA LEU A 98 5.85 -9.95 -6.53
C LEU A 98 6.14 -8.95 -5.41
N GLY A 99 7.13 -8.07 -5.59
CA GLY A 99 7.45 -7.02 -4.65
C GLY A 99 6.31 -6.01 -4.51
N LEU A 100 5.75 -5.56 -5.64
CA LEU A 100 4.58 -4.69 -5.66
C LEU A 100 3.39 -5.33 -4.95
N PHE A 101 3.13 -6.62 -5.19
CA PHE A 101 2.06 -7.35 -4.52
C PHE A 101 2.28 -7.41 -3.00
N ALA A 102 3.51 -7.70 -2.55
CA ALA A 102 3.83 -7.73 -1.12
C ALA A 102 3.61 -6.36 -0.47
N VAL A 103 4.09 -5.28 -1.11
CA VAL A 103 3.89 -3.90 -0.64
C VAL A 103 2.40 -3.56 -0.60
N PHE A 104 1.66 -3.88 -1.66
CA PHE A 104 0.21 -3.71 -1.74
C PHE A 104 -0.51 -4.45 -0.61
N ALA A 105 -0.19 -5.72 -0.39
CA ALA A 105 -0.84 -6.57 0.60
C ALA A 105 -0.61 -6.05 2.02
N VAL A 106 0.64 -5.81 2.40
CA VAL A 106 0.99 -5.30 3.75
C VAL A 106 0.33 -3.96 4.02
N ASN A 107 0.42 -3.01 3.08
CA ASN A 107 -0.21 -1.70 3.23
C ASN A 107 -1.75 -1.80 3.28
N THR A 108 -2.35 -2.80 2.63
CA THR A 108 -3.80 -3.03 2.66
C THR A 108 -4.25 -3.64 3.97
N ILE A 109 -3.54 -4.66 4.47
CA ILE A 109 -3.79 -5.23 5.79
C ILE A 109 -3.74 -4.14 6.85
N LEU A 110 -2.70 -3.29 6.86
CA LEU A 110 -2.60 -2.19 7.82
C LEU A 110 -3.77 -1.21 7.72
N LEU A 111 -4.17 -0.84 6.50
CA LEU A 111 -5.27 0.10 6.28
C LEU A 111 -6.61 -0.48 6.76
N VAL A 112 -6.88 -1.76 6.47
CA VAL A 112 -8.10 -2.45 6.89
C VAL A 112 -8.15 -2.64 8.41
N VAL A 113 -7.04 -3.08 9.01
CA VAL A 113 -6.96 -3.21 10.48
C VAL A 113 -7.16 -1.85 11.16
N GLU A 114 -6.58 -0.78 10.62
CA GLU A 114 -6.77 0.55 11.18
C GLU A 114 -8.22 1.04 11.03
N SER A 115 -8.88 0.79 9.89
CA SER A 115 -10.27 1.19 9.66
C SER A 115 -11.25 0.42 10.55
N GLN A 116 -11.00 -0.86 10.79
CA GLN A 116 -11.82 -1.71 11.67
C GLN A 116 -11.70 -1.31 13.14
N ASN A 117 -10.49 -0.99 13.61
CA ASN A 117 -10.27 -0.57 14.99
C ASN A 117 -11.01 0.71 15.38
N HIS A 118 -11.40 1.52 14.39
CA HIS A 118 -12.07 2.80 14.60
C HIS A 118 -13.53 2.78 14.10
N ALA A 119 -13.98 1.67 13.50
CA ALA A 119 -15.32 1.58 12.94
C ALA A 119 -16.37 1.83 14.05
N PRO A 120 -17.43 2.61 13.77
CA PRO A 120 -18.53 2.77 14.73
C PRO A 120 -19.03 1.39 15.15
N ARG A 121 -19.02 1.09 16.45
CA ARG A 121 -19.72 -0.09 16.96
C ARG A 121 -21.20 0.20 16.82
N ASP A 122 -21.89 -0.52 15.95
CA ASP A 122 -23.36 -0.52 15.97
C ASP A 122 -23.80 -1.03 17.36
N PRO A 123 -24.56 -0.22 18.12
CA PRO A 123 -25.24 -0.71 19.30
C PRO A 123 -26.45 -1.49 18.78
N ASN A 124 -26.32 -2.81 18.71
CA ASN A 124 -27.50 -3.68 18.68
C ASN A 124 -28.27 -3.53 20.00
#